data_AF-A0A091DFL8-F1
#
_entry.id   AF-A0A091DFL8-F1
#
_cell.length_a   1.000
_cell.length_b   1.000
_cell.length_c   1.000
_cell.angle_alpha   90.00
_cell.angle_beta   90.00
_cell.angle_gamma   90.00
#
_symmetry.space_group_name_H-M   'P 1'
#
loop_
_entity.id
_entity.type
_entity.pdbx_description
1 polymer ?
#
loop_
_entity_poly.entity_id
_entity_poly.type
_entity_poly.pdbx_seq_one_letter_code
_entity_poly.pdbx_strand_id
1 'polypeptide(L)'
;MVGEGPYLISDLDRRGQRKSFSERYDPSLKTMIPVRPYARLASNPVDDAGLLSFATFSWLTPVMVRGYRNTLTGDSLPPMSLYDSSDINAKRFRILWDEEVERVGPEKASLGQVAWKFQRTRVLMDIVANILCIVMAAIGPMVLIHQILQHIENISGKFWVGISLCIALFATEFTKVLFWALAWAINYRTAIQLKVALSTLVFENLVSFKTLTHISDDIRKRERKLLERASYVQSGSSALALIVSTIAIVLTFTCHVLLRRKLTASVMQLQKGVVAVNGTLAYVSQQAWIFHGNVRENILFGEKYNHQRYQHTVRVCGLEKDLSSLPYGDQTDSPLLSEDALEGV
;
A
#
# COMPACT_ATOMS: atom_id res chain seq x y z
N MET A 1 -20.65 9.69 33.83
CA MET A 1 -19.47 10.50 34.20
C MET A 1 -19.17 11.43 33.05
N VAL A 2 -19.28 12.74 33.29
CA VAL A 2 -19.08 13.81 32.31
C VAL A 2 -17.57 13.90 32.03
N GLY A 3 -17.12 13.18 31.01
CA GLY A 3 -15.73 13.24 30.52
C GLY A 3 -15.46 14.59 29.84
N GLU A 4 -14.17 14.95 29.76
CA GLU A 4 -13.55 16.24 29.41
C GLU A 4 -14.04 17.02 28.15
N GLY A 5 -15.09 16.58 27.46
CA GLY A 5 -15.70 17.25 26.31
C GLY A 5 -16.13 18.72 26.49
N PRO A 6 -16.58 19.21 27.67
CA PRO A 6 -16.98 20.61 27.84
C PRO A 6 -15.84 21.60 27.60
N TYR A 7 -14.61 21.26 28.02
CA TYR A 7 -13.47 22.17 27.99
C TYR A 7 -12.96 22.44 26.57
N LEU A 8 -12.99 21.44 25.68
CA LEU A 8 -12.54 21.60 24.29
C LEU A 8 -13.56 22.38 23.43
N ILE A 9 -14.86 22.22 23.71
CA ILE A 9 -15.94 22.95 23.03
C ILE A 9 -16.00 24.41 23.49
N SER A 10 -15.77 24.69 24.79
CA SER A 10 -15.61 26.05 25.31
C SER A 10 -14.34 26.73 24.76
N ASP A 11 -13.29 25.96 24.49
CA ASP A 11 -12.05 26.45 23.88
C ASP A 11 -12.21 26.88 22.42
N LEU A 12 -13.15 26.27 21.68
CA LEU A 12 -13.52 26.69 20.32
C LEU A 12 -14.38 27.96 20.31
N ASP A 13 -14.92 28.37 21.45
CA ASP A 13 -15.78 29.56 21.61
C ASP A 13 -14.98 30.85 21.86
N ARG A 14 -13.68 30.75 22.19
CA ARG A 14 -12.78 31.92 22.31
C ARG A 14 -12.40 32.43 20.93
N ARG A 15 -13.34 33.08 20.23
CA ARG A 15 -13.04 33.92 19.05
C ARG A 15 -11.97 34.93 19.45
N GLY A 16 -10.76 34.79 18.90
CA GLY A 16 -9.72 35.82 19.01
C GLY A 16 -8.45 35.44 19.79
N GLN A 17 -8.39 34.31 20.52
CA GLN A 17 -7.12 33.86 21.10
C GLN A 17 -6.35 32.95 20.13
N ARG A 18 -5.25 33.47 19.60
CA ARG A 18 -4.34 32.74 18.70
C ARG A 18 -3.57 31.70 19.54
N LYS A 19 -4.08 30.47 19.58
CA LYS A 19 -3.37 29.34 20.23
C LYS A 19 -1.96 29.20 19.66
N SER A 20 -1.00 28.87 20.52
CA SER A 20 0.36 28.52 20.10
C SER A 20 0.32 27.29 19.19
N PHE A 21 1.31 27.16 18.30
CA PHE A 21 1.44 25.99 17.43
C PHE A 21 1.41 24.69 18.26
N SER A 22 2.15 24.65 19.37
CA SER A 22 2.22 23.48 20.24
C SER A 22 0.84 23.13 20.83
N GLU A 23 0.08 24.09 21.32
CA GLU A 23 -1.26 23.85 21.89
C GLU A 23 -2.27 23.36 20.84
N ARG A 24 -2.16 23.85 19.60
CA ARG A 24 -3.07 23.48 18.52
C ARG A 24 -2.84 22.05 18.03
N TYR A 25 -1.58 21.61 18.00
CA TYR A 25 -1.19 20.32 17.44
C TYR A 25 -0.82 19.29 18.50
N ASP A 26 -0.85 19.62 19.80
CA ASP A 26 -0.53 18.71 20.91
C ASP A 26 -1.23 17.34 20.79
N PRO A 27 -2.55 17.25 20.49
CA PRO A 27 -3.20 15.95 20.29
C PRO A 27 -2.61 15.14 19.12
N SER A 28 -2.25 15.82 18.02
CA SER A 28 -1.66 15.16 16.85
C SER A 28 -0.19 14.78 17.07
N LEU A 29 0.57 15.61 17.81
CA LEU A 29 1.96 15.33 18.19
C LEU A 29 2.04 14.15 19.17
N LYS A 30 1.03 14.02 20.03
CA LYS A 30 0.85 12.87 20.92
C LYS A 30 0.74 11.55 20.14
N THR A 31 0.06 11.53 19.00
CA THR A 31 -0.01 10.36 18.10
C THR A 31 1.33 10.07 17.40
N MET A 32 2.24 11.04 17.30
CA MET A 32 3.57 10.83 16.69
C MET A 32 4.56 10.08 17.61
N ILE A 33 4.19 9.78 18.85
CA ILE A 33 5.02 8.99 19.76
C ILE A 33 5.07 7.53 19.25
N PRO A 34 6.25 6.94 18.96
CA PRO A 34 6.37 5.68 18.22
C PRO A 34 5.63 4.50 18.86
N VAL A 35 5.86 4.29 20.15
CA VAL A 35 5.27 3.20 20.94
C VAL A 35 4.79 3.77 22.26
N ARG A 36 3.55 3.46 22.62
CA ARG A 36 2.98 3.77 23.93
C ARG A 36 2.75 2.46 24.69
N PRO A 37 3.60 2.13 25.68
CA PRO A 37 3.51 0.88 26.40
C PRO A 37 2.33 0.81 27.39
N TYR A 38 1.68 1.94 27.71
CA TYR A 38 0.53 2.00 28.61
C TYR A 38 -0.61 2.81 27.99
N ALA A 39 -1.77 2.18 27.82
CA ALA A 39 -3.02 2.88 27.53
C ALA A 39 -3.51 3.52 28.83
N ARG A 40 -3.56 4.86 28.89
CA ARG A 40 -4.19 5.54 30.02
C ARG A 40 -5.36 6.37 29.51
N LEU A 41 -6.55 5.90 29.88
CA LEU A 41 -7.72 6.71 30.20
C LEU A 41 -8.48 7.36 29.03
N ALA A 42 -8.15 7.10 27.75
CA ALA A 42 -9.02 7.58 26.68
C ALA A 42 -10.25 6.68 26.51
N SER A 43 -11.42 7.30 26.34
CA SER A 43 -12.67 6.60 26.07
C SER A 43 -12.64 5.84 24.74
N ASN A 44 -11.86 6.31 23.75
CA ASN A 44 -11.66 5.63 22.48
C ASN A 44 -10.19 5.17 22.34
N PRO A 45 -9.92 3.89 22.00
CA PRO A 45 -8.57 3.35 21.87
C PRO A 45 -7.71 4.04 20.80
N VAL A 46 -8.32 4.72 19.82
CA VAL A 46 -7.57 5.43 18.78
C VAL A 46 -6.91 6.71 19.29
N ASP A 47 -7.49 7.35 20.30
CA ASP A 47 -6.98 8.60 20.86
C ASP A 47 -5.71 8.36 21.70
N ASP A 48 -5.52 7.12 22.16
CA ASP A 48 -4.34 6.66 22.88
C ASP A 48 -3.30 5.97 21.99
N ALA A 49 -3.58 5.80 20.69
CA ALA A 49 -2.69 5.09 19.78
C ALA A 49 -1.37 5.88 19.56
N GLY A 50 -0.24 5.20 19.73
CA GLY A 50 1.05 5.68 19.25
C GLY A 50 1.17 5.56 17.73
N LEU A 51 2.24 6.10 17.13
CA LEU A 51 2.41 6.19 15.67
C LEU A 51 2.32 4.82 14.99
N LEU A 52 3.03 3.82 15.53
CA LEU A 52 3.02 2.47 14.98
C LEU A 52 1.64 1.82 15.15
N SER A 53 0.98 2.06 16.28
CA SER A 53 -0.35 1.50 16.52
C SER A 53 -1.41 2.10 15.62
N PHE A 54 -1.32 3.41 15.40
CA PHE A 54 -2.15 4.16 14.47
C PHE A 54 -1.94 3.69 13.02
N ALA A 55 -0.68 3.56 12.58
CA ALA A 55 -0.33 3.12 11.23
C ALA A 55 -0.78 1.68 10.94
N THR A 56 -0.60 0.78 11.90
CA THR A 56 -0.90 -0.65 11.75
C THR A 56 -2.34 -1.00 12.10
N PHE A 57 -3.15 -0.02 12.50
CA PHE A 57 -4.51 -0.22 13.01
C PHE A 57 -4.60 -1.21 14.19
N SER A 58 -3.50 -1.43 14.92
CA SER A 58 -3.48 -2.41 16.03
C SER A 58 -4.34 -2.00 17.23
N TRP A 59 -4.69 -0.71 17.35
CA TRP A 59 -5.66 -0.25 18.33
C TRP A 59 -7.07 -0.84 18.13
N LEU A 60 -7.39 -1.34 16.92
CA LEU A 60 -8.66 -2.00 16.62
C LEU A 60 -8.63 -3.51 16.95
N THR A 61 -7.45 -4.10 17.12
CA THR A 61 -7.28 -5.55 17.37
C THR A 61 -8.12 -6.08 18.54
N PRO A 62 -8.23 -5.40 19.70
CA PRO A 62 -9.08 -5.88 20.80
C PRO A 62 -10.55 -6.00 20.42
N VAL A 63 -11.06 -5.08 19.60
CA VAL A 63 -12.45 -5.09 19.11
C VAL A 63 -12.65 -6.23 18.11
N MET A 64 -11.69 -6.43 17.19
CA MET A 64 -11.74 -7.53 16.23
C MET A 64 -11.73 -8.90 16.92
N VAL A 65 -10.86 -9.08 17.92
CA VAL A 65 -10.80 -10.34 18.70
C VAL A 65 -12.09 -10.56 19.48
N ARG A 66 -12.67 -9.50 20.06
CA ARG A 66 -13.96 -9.61 20.75
C ARG A 66 -15.09 -9.97 19.80
N GLY A 67 -15.12 -9.39 18.60
CA GLY A 67 -16.11 -9.70 17.57
C GLY A 67 -15.95 -11.06 16.92
N TYR A 68 -14.73 -11.60 16.90
CA TYR A 68 -14.50 -12.99 16.50
C TYR A 68 -15.06 -13.98 17.53
N ARG A 69 -14.98 -13.64 18.83
CA ARG A 69 -15.44 -14.52 19.92
C ARG A 69 -16.93 -14.39 20.22
N ASN A 70 -17.51 -13.20 20.05
CA ASN A 70 -18.89 -12.89 20.41
C ASN A 70 -19.55 -12.00 19.36
N THR A 71 -20.87 -12.07 19.22
CA THR A 71 -21.63 -11.13 18.38
C THR A 71 -21.48 -9.70 18.89
N LEU A 72 -21.00 -8.79 18.04
CA LEU A 72 -20.87 -7.37 18.38
C LEU A 72 -22.25 -6.70 18.38
N THR A 73 -22.64 -6.15 19.53
CA THR A 73 -23.78 -5.23 19.66
C THR A 73 -23.27 -3.79 19.70
N GLY A 74 -24.10 -2.81 19.33
CA GLY A 74 -23.72 -1.39 19.30
C GLY A 74 -23.13 -0.90 20.63
N ASP A 75 -23.62 -1.41 21.75
CA ASP A 75 -23.17 -1.05 23.11
C ASP A 75 -21.80 -1.62 23.48
N SER A 76 -21.33 -2.64 22.75
CA SER A 76 -20.04 -3.29 22.99
C SER A 76 -18.86 -2.61 22.28
N LEU A 77 -19.16 -1.64 21.41
CA LEU A 77 -18.17 -0.90 20.63
C LEU A 77 -17.63 0.30 21.42
N PRO A 78 -16.36 0.69 21.20
CA PRO A 78 -15.82 1.90 21.79
C PRO A 78 -16.65 3.13 21.36
N PRO A 79 -16.86 4.10 22.26
CA PRO A 79 -17.50 5.36 21.90
C PRO A 79 -16.67 6.11 20.84
N MET A 80 -17.33 6.91 20.01
CA MET A 80 -16.67 7.71 18.98
C MET A 80 -15.59 8.63 19.59
N SER A 81 -14.45 8.75 18.92
CA SER A 81 -13.41 9.71 19.30
C SER A 81 -14.00 11.12 19.27
N LEU A 82 -13.67 11.92 20.28
CA LEU A 82 -14.14 13.30 20.38
C LEU A 82 -13.72 14.11 19.13
N TYR A 83 -12.51 13.86 18.61
CA TYR A 83 -11.98 14.55 17.43
C TYR A 83 -12.65 14.14 16.12
N ASP A 84 -13.31 12.98 16.10
CA ASP A 84 -14.08 12.49 14.94
C ASP A 84 -15.57 12.85 15.04
N SER A 85 -16.01 13.46 16.16
CA SER A 85 -17.39 13.91 16.35
C SER A 85 -17.82 14.95 15.31
N SER A 86 -19.09 14.87 14.88
CA SER A 86 -19.71 15.84 13.98
C SER A 86 -19.70 17.25 14.54
N ASP A 87 -19.97 17.41 15.84
CA ASP A 87 -20.17 18.74 16.44
C ASP A 87 -18.90 19.58 16.38
N ILE A 88 -17.75 18.96 16.70
CA ILE A 88 -16.45 19.63 16.68
C ILE A 88 -16.05 19.98 15.25
N ASN A 89 -16.19 19.03 14.32
CA ASN A 89 -15.78 19.23 12.93
C ASN A 89 -16.69 20.24 12.22
N ALA A 90 -18.01 20.21 12.47
CA ALA A 90 -18.96 21.18 11.96
C ALA A 90 -18.72 22.58 12.54
N LYS A 91 -18.55 22.71 13.87
CA LYS A 91 -18.23 24.00 14.52
C LYS A 91 -16.95 24.61 13.95
N ARG A 92 -15.90 23.80 13.80
CA ARG A 92 -14.63 24.26 13.20
C ARG A 92 -14.80 24.68 11.74
N PHE A 93 -15.59 23.94 10.96
CA PHE A 93 -15.86 24.30 9.56
C PHE A 93 -16.64 25.61 9.46
N ARG A 94 -17.64 25.81 10.34
CA ARG A 94 -18.43 27.05 10.43
C ARG A 94 -17.57 28.27 10.76
N ILE A 95 -16.66 28.15 11.73
CA ILE A 95 -15.71 29.24 12.04
C ILE A 95 -14.88 29.61 10.79
N LEU A 96 -14.38 28.62 10.06
CA LEU A 96 -13.60 28.89 8.83
C LEU A 96 -14.45 29.48 7.70
N TRP A 97 -15.74 29.12 7.63
CA TRP A 97 -16.69 29.69 6.69
C TRP A 97 -16.99 31.15 7.02
N ASP A 98 -17.28 31.46 8.28
CA ASP A 98 -17.53 32.82 8.74
C ASP A 98 -16.32 33.72 8.48
N GLU A 99 -15.09 33.24 8.77
CA GLU A 99 -13.83 33.95 8.47
C GLU A 99 -13.61 34.21 6.97
N GLU A 100 -14.16 33.36 6.09
CA GLU A 100 -14.07 33.55 4.64
C GLU A 100 -15.08 34.58 4.17
N VAL A 101 -16.33 34.46 4.62
CA VAL A 101 -17.40 35.43 4.33
C VAL A 101 -17.02 36.83 4.81
N GLU A 102 -16.41 36.95 5.99
CA GLU A 102 -15.90 38.22 6.52
C GLU A 102 -14.76 38.80 5.66
N ARG A 103 -13.88 37.94 5.11
CA ARG A 103 -12.73 38.39 4.32
C ARG A 103 -13.10 38.84 2.91
N VAL A 104 -13.93 38.07 2.19
CA VAL A 104 -14.18 38.29 0.76
C VAL A 104 -15.62 38.72 0.43
N GLY A 105 -16.51 38.72 1.42
CA GLY A 105 -17.93 38.97 1.26
C GLY A 105 -18.72 37.71 0.86
N PRO A 106 -20.04 37.68 1.09
CA PRO A 106 -20.89 36.50 0.89
C PRO A 106 -20.95 36.04 -0.58
N GLU A 107 -20.86 36.96 -1.54
CA GLU A 107 -20.95 36.63 -2.97
C GLU A 107 -19.70 35.96 -3.53
N LYS A 108 -18.53 36.21 -2.93
CA LYS A 108 -17.23 35.67 -3.37
C LYS A 108 -16.73 34.52 -2.50
N ALA A 109 -17.41 34.23 -1.40
CA ALA A 109 -17.04 33.16 -0.49
C ALA A 109 -17.10 31.79 -1.19
N SER A 110 -16.01 31.02 -1.07
CA SER A 110 -15.87 29.74 -1.75
C SER A 110 -15.81 28.58 -0.76
N LEU A 111 -16.78 27.66 -0.87
CA LEU A 111 -16.81 26.43 -0.07
C LEU A 111 -15.57 25.56 -0.31
N GLY A 112 -15.05 25.56 -1.54
CA GLY A 112 -13.83 24.82 -1.88
C GLY A 112 -12.59 25.36 -1.17
N GLN A 113 -12.46 26.69 -1.04
CA GLN A 113 -11.35 27.30 -0.30
C GLN A 113 -11.44 27.01 1.20
N VAL A 114 -12.64 27.04 1.78
CA VAL A 114 -12.86 26.68 3.19
C VAL A 114 -12.56 25.21 3.43
N ALA A 115 -13.02 24.32 2.55
CA ALA A 115 -12.70 22.89 2.59
C ALA A 115 -11.18 22.64 2.50
N TRP A 116 -10.47 23.33 1.62
CA TRP A 116 -9.01 23.28 1.55
C TRP A 116 -8.37 23.74 2.87
N LYS A 117 -8.75 24.91 3.39
CA LYS A 117 -8.23 25.46 4.65
C LYS A 117 -8.47 24.53 5.84
N PHE A 118 -9.59 23.81 5.85
CA PHE A 118 -9.94 22.83 6.87
C PHE A 118 -8.94 21.65 6.93
N GLN A 119 -8.50 21.16 5.77
CA GLN A 119 -7.66 19.96 5.67
C GLN A 119 -6.19 20.18 5.31
N ARG A 120 -5.78 21.40 4.89
CA ARG A 120 -4.44 21.70 4.34
C ARG A 120 -3.25 21.16 5.15
N THR A 121 -3.37 21.18 6.48
CA THR A 121 -2.30 20.74 7.40
C THR A 121 -2.11 19.24 7.39
N ARG A 122 -3.20 18.48 7.20
CA ARG A 122 -3.17 17.02 7.09
C ARG A 122 -2.73 16.58 5.70
N VAL A 123 -3.18 17.30 4.66
CA VAL A 123 -2.70 17.10 3.27
C VAL A 123 -1.18 17.34 3.18
N LEU A 124 -0.65 18.38 3.85
CA LEU A 124 0.80 18.60 3.89
C LEU A 124 1.56 17.44 4.54
N MET A 125 1.06 16.94 5.68
CA MET A 125 1.66 15.77 6.35
C MET A 125 1.61 14.52 5.46
N ASP A 126 0.51 14.31 4.74
CA ASP A 126 0.36 13.21 3.78
C ASP A 126 1.36 13.32 2.60
N ILE A 127 1.53 14.51 2.04
CA ILE A 127 2.54 14.77 0.99
C ILE A 127 3.94 14.41 1.49
N VAL A 128 4.29 14.84 2.71
CA VAL A 128 5.60 14.53 3.31
C VAL A 128 5.78 13.02 3.49
N ALA A 129 4.77 12.32 4.03
CA ALA A 129 4.81 10.86 4.21
C ALA A 129 4.95 10.12 2.87
N ASN A 130 4.23 10.55 1.83
CA ASN A 130 4.31 9.97 0.49
C ASN A 130 5.67 10.19 -0.17
N ILE A 131 6.28 11.38 -0.02
CA ILE A 131 7.65 11.63 -0.50
C ILE A 131 8.63 10.69 0.20
N LEU A 132 8.56 10.55 1.52
CA LEU A 132 9.41 9.59 2.24
C LEU A 132 9.19 8.15 1.77
N CYS A 133 7.94 7.75 1.52
CA CYS A 133 7.62 6.44 0.98
C CYS A 133 8.29 6.20 -0.38
N ILE A 134 8.21 7.17 -1.31
CA ILE A 134 8.81 7.08 -2.64
C ILE A 134 10.34 6.99 -2.55
N VAL A 135 10.96 7.78 -1.68
CA VAL A 135 12.42 7.75 -1.46
C VAL A 135 12.86 6.37 -0.94
N MET A 136 12.17 5.83 0.06
CA MET A 136 12.48 4.49 0.58
C MET A 136 12.24 3.39 -0.46
N ALA A 137 11.18 3.52 -1.28
CA ALA A 137 10.88 2.62 -2.38
C ALA A 137 11.93 2.63 -3.50
N ALA A 138 12.56 3.77 -3.75
CA ALA A 138 13.64 3.87 -4.70
C ALA A 138 14.93 3.25 -4.12
N ILE A 139 15.28 3.57 -2.88
CA ILE A 139 16.54 3.13 -2.27
C ILE A 139 16.59 1.60 -2.09
N GLY A 140 15.50 0.99 -1.60
CA GLY A 140 15.47 -0.43 -1.24
C GLY A 140 15.87 -1.36 -2.39
N PRO A 141 15.03 -1.55 -3.41
CA PRO A 141 15.33 -2.45 -4.51
C PRO A 141 16.42 -1.94 -5.45
N MET A 142 16.51 -0.64 -5.73
CA MET A 142 17.45 -0.15 -6.77
C MET A 142 18.90 -0.12 -6.31
N VAL A 143 19.15 0.26 -5.05
CA VAL A 143 20.52 0.41 -4.55
C VAL A 143 20.93 -0.84 -3.79
N LEU A 144 20.10 -1.33 -2.85
CA LEU A 144 20.53 -2.40 -1.96
C LEU A 144 20.60 -3.76 -2.65
N ILE A 145 19.70 -4.09 -3.59
CA ILE A 145 19.80 -5.35 -4.36
C ILE A 145 21.08 -5.35 -5.21
N HIS A 146 21.42 -4.24 -5.84
CA HIS A 146 22.65 -4.13 -6.63
C HIS A 146 23.90 -4.35 -5.74
N GLN A 147 23.92 -3.76 -4.54
CA GLN A 147 25.00 -3.94 -3.57
C GLN A 147 25.06 -5.38 -3.04
N ILE A 148 23.92 -6.02 -2.80
CA ILE A 148 23.85 -7.43 -2.38
C ILE A 148 24.41 -8.33 -3.48
N LEU A 149 24.03 -8.12 -4.74
CA LEU A 149 24.55 -8.90 -5.87
C LEU A 149 26.06 -8.74 -6.01
N GLN A 150 26.58 -7.51 -5.95
CA GLN A 150 28.02 -7.26 -5.97
C GLN A 150 28.77 -7.88 -4.78
N HIS A 151 28.13 -7.99 -3.61
CA HIS A 151 28.70 -8.65 -2.44
C HIS A 151 28.75 -10.17 -2.62
N ILE A 152 27.70 -10.77 -3.19
CA ILE A 152 27.64 -12.21 -3.48
C ILE A 152 28.70 -12.62 -4.52
N GLU A 153 28.94 -11.79 -5.53
CA GLU A 153 29.98 -12.04 -6.54
C GLU A 153 31.40 -11.97 -5.96
N ASN A 154 31.61 -11.19 -4.89
CA ASN A 154 32.91 -11.05 -4.23
C ASN A 154 33.08 -12.04 -3.08
N ILE A 155 33.64 -13.22 -3.38
CA ILE A 155 33.91 -14.31 -2.42
C ILE A 155 34.82 -13.88 -1.24
N SER A 156 35.56 -12.79 -1.37
CA SER A 156 36.44 -12.21 -0.33
C SER A 156 35.73 -11.20 0.61
N GLY A 157 34.43 -10.97 0.42
CA GLY A 157 33.65 -10.04 1.24
C GLY A 157 33.50 -10.48 2.69
N LYS A 158 33.57 -9.53 3.63
CA LYS A 158 33.26 -9.80 5.06
C LYS A 158 31.77 -10.14 5.19
N PHE A 159 31.45 -11.30 5.79
CA PHE A 159 30.06 -11.79 5.90
C PHE A 159 29.10 -10.80 6.61
N TRP A 160 29.61 -10.01 7.57
CA TRP A 160 28.82 -8.99 8.27
C TRP A 160 28.25 -7.91 7.34
N VAL A 161 28.93 -7.62 6.21
CA VAL A 161 28.46 -6.63 5.22
C VAL A 161 27.21 -7.15 4.53
N GLY A 162 27.18 -8.42 4.11
CA GLY A 162 25.99 -9.05 3.54
C GLY A 162 24.80 -9.04 4.50
N ILE A 163 25.02 -9.40 5.78
CA ILE A 163 23.97 -9.34 6.81
C ILE A 163 23.45 -7.90 6.98
N SER A 164 24.34 -6.92 7.06
CA SER A 164 23.96 -5.52 7.19
C SER A 164 23.14 -5.02 5.99
N LEU A 165 23.47 -5.46 4.76
CA LEU A 165 22.73 -5.10 3.56
C LEU A 165 21.32 -5.71 3.55
N CYS A 166 21.16 -6.96 4.00
CA CYS A 166 19.85 -7.60 4.14
C CYS A 166 18.99 -6.91 5.21
N ILE A 167 19.57 -6.55 6.36
CA ILE A 167 18.87 -5.78 7.41
C ILE A 167 18.47 -4.40 6.89
N ALA A 168 19.36 -3.72 6.16
CA ALA A 168 19.05 -2.44 5.55
C ALA A 168 17.90 -2.55 4.54
N LEU A 169 17.89 -3.59 3.71
CA LEU A 169 16.81 -3.83 2.74
C LEU A 169 15.49 -4.02 3.48
N PHE A 170 15.45 -4.89 4.48
CA PHE A 170 14.26 -5.09 5.30
C PHE A 170 13.81 -3.77 5.97
N ALA A 171 14.72 -3.00 6.54
CA ALA A 171 14.40 -1.73 7.18
C ALA A 171 13.81 -0.71 6.19
N THR A 172 14.36 -0.60 4.98
CA THR A 172 13.83 0.29 3.93
C THR A 172 12.43 -0.13 3.48
N GLU A 173 12.19 -1.42 3.26
CA GLU A 173 10.89 -1.95 2.87
C GLU A 173 9.85 -1.79 3.97
N PHE A 174 10.22 -2.11 5.21
CA PHE A 174 9.36 -1.91 6.38
C PHE A 174 8.98 -0.43 6.56
N THR A 175 9.97 0.46 6.48
CA THR A 175 9.76 1.91 6.63
C THR A 175 8.87 2.47 5.52
N LYS A 176 9.07 2.02 4.27
CA LYS A 176 8.19 2.34 3.14
C LYS A 176 6.74 1.95 3.43
N VAL A 177 6.51 0.70 3.84
CA VAL A 177 5.16 0.19 4.13
C VAL A 177 4.53 0.97 5.29
N LEU A 178 5.31 1.33 6.31
CA LEU A 178 4.84 2.13 7.43
C LEU A 178 4.36 3.52 6.99
N PHE A 179 5.14 4.24 6.18
CA PHE A 179 4.73 5.56 5.66
C PHE A 179 3.52 5.48 4.74
N TRP A 180 3.44 4.44 3.91
CA TRP A 180 2.27 4.20 3.08
C TRP A 180 1.00 3.98 3.91
N ALA A 181 1.08 3.18 4.97
CA ALA A 181 -0.05 2.94 5.87
C ALA A 181 -0.46 4.20 6.64
N LEU A 182 0.50 5.02 7.09
CA LEU A 182 0.25 6.31 7.73
C LEU A 182 -0.47 7.28 6.79
N ALA A 183 0.00 7.41 5.55
CA ALA A 183 -0.63 8.24 4.51
C ALA A 183 -2.10 7.83 4.31
N TRP A 184 -2.35 6.53 4.16
CA TRP A 184 -3.71 5.99 4.05
C TRP A 184 -4.59 6.30 5.27
N ALA A 185 -4.08 6.10 6.49
CA ALA A 185 -4.84 6.36 7.72
C ALA A 185 -5.21 7.85 7.87
N ILE A 186 -4.27 8.76 7.58
CA ILE A 186 -4.49 10.21 7.64
C ILE A 186 -5.49 10.65 6.57
N ASN A 187 -5.34 10.16 5.33
CA ASN A 187 -6.23 10.50 4.23
C ASN A 187 -7.65 10.04 4.48
N TYR A 188 -7.84 8.78 4.88
CA TYR A 188 -9.16 8.22 5.15
C TYR A 188 -9.89 8.94 6.29
N ARG A 189 -9.18 9.25 7.39
CA ARG A 189 -9.77 10.01 8.51
C ARG A 189 -10.11 11.44 8.12
N THR A 190 -9.22 12.12 7.39
CA THR A 190 -9.45 13.50 6.91
C THR A 190 -10.68 13.57 6.01
N ALA A 191 -10.80 12.59 5.11
CA ALA A 191 -11.93 12.39 4.22
C ALA A 191 -13.27 12.28 4.95
N ILE A 192 -13.32 11.44 6.00
CA ILE A 192 -14.53 11.27 6.82
C ILE A 192 -14.87 12.56 7.55
N GLN A 193 -13.89 13.21 8.20
CA GLN A 193 -14.13 14.43 8.96
C GLN A 193 -14.67 15.57 8.08
N LEU A 194 -14.13 15.73 6.86
CA LEU A 194 -14.63 16.73 5.91
C LEU A 194 -16.08 16.40 5.48
N LYS A 195 -16.35 15.14 5.13
CA LYS A 195 -17.69 14.69 4.74
C LYS A 195 -18.72 14.93 5.84
N VAL A 196 -18.39 14.59 7.08
CA VAL A 196 -19.26 14.78 8.24
C VAL A 196 -19.53 16.27 8.47
N ALA A 197 -18.49 17.11 8.49
CA ALA A 197 -18.66 18.56 8.67
C ALA A 197 -19.58 19.18 7.61
N LEU A 198 -19.35 18.85 6.33
CA LEU A 198 -20.18 19.34 5.23
C LEU A 198 -21.62 18.84 5.34
N SER A 199 -21.81 17.58 5.71
CA SER A 199 -23.15 16.98 5.83
C SER A 199 -23.94 17.59 6.98
N THR A 200 -23.30 17.85 8.13
CA THR A 200 -23.92 18.55 9.26
C THR A 200 -24.32 19.98 8.89
N LEU A 201 -23.42 20.72 8.23
CA LEU A 201 -23.71 22.10 7.80
C LEU A 201 -24.91 22.16 6.85
N VAL A 202 -24.95 21.23 5.88
CA VAL A 202 -26.07 21.12 4.94
C VAL A 202 -27.35 20.79 5.69
N PHE A 203 -27.32 19.81 6.61
CA PHE A 203 -28.50 19.44 7.38
C PHE A 203 -29.06 20.63 8.20
N GLU A 204 -28.21 21.38 8.89
CA GLU A 204 -28.63 22.56 9.65
C GLU A 204 -29.24 23.64 8.74
N ASN A 205 -28.62 23.90 7.59
CA ASN A 205 -29.16 24.85 6.61
C ASN A 205 -30.52 24.38 6.08
N LEU A 206 -30.66 23.08 5.76
CA LEU A 206 -31.92 22.52 5.29
C LEU A 206 -33.05 22.64 6.32
N VAL A 207 -32.74 22.41 7.60
CA VAL A 207 -33.71 22.58 8.69
C VAL A 207 -34.08 24.05 8.83
N SER A 208 -33.12 24.98 8.70
CA SER A 208 -33.39 26.42 8.73
C SER A 208 -34.22 26.92 7.53
N PHE A 209 -34.02 26.34 6.33
CA PHE A 209 -34.74 26.72 5.11
C PHE A 209 -36.11 26.05 4.96
N LYS A 210 -36.47 25.08 5.79
CA LYS A 210 -37.75 24.37 5.73
C LYS A 210 -38.97 25.31 5.89
N THR A 211 -38.75 26.53 6.36
CA THR A 211 -39.72 27.62 6.42
C THR A 211 -40.05 28.24 5.04
N LEU A 212 -39.25 27.96 3.98
CA LEU A 212 -39.42 28.45 2.60
C LEU A 212 -39.36 27.27 1.59
N THR A 213 -40.47 26.55 1.46
CA THR A 213 -40.58 25.25 0.78
C THR A 213 -40.14 25.23 -0.70
N HIS A 214 -40.35 26.29 -1.47
CA HIS A 214 -40.12 26.27 -2.93
C HIS A 214 -38.68 26.66 -3.35
N ILE A 215 -37.99 27.51 -2.58
CA ILE A 215 -36.58 27.87 -2.80
C ILE A 215 -35.66 26.75 -2.33
N SER A 216 -36.11 25.99 -1.32
CA SER A 216 -35.36 24.89 -0.70
C SER A 216 -35.05 23.73 -1.65
N ASP A 217 -35.89 23.44 -2.66
CA ASP A 217 -35.69 22.28 -3.56
C ASP A 217 -34.58 22.51 -4.61
N ASP A 218 -34.51 23.71 -5.20
CA ASP A 218 -33.49 24.03 -6.21
C ASP A 218 -32.11 24.21 -5.56
N ILE A 219 -32.07 24.81 -4.36
CA ILE A 219 -30.86 24.88 -3.52
C ILE A 219 -30.42 23.46 -3.13
N ARG A 220 -31.35 22.60 -2.69
CA ARG A 220 -31.04 21.18 -2.38
C ARG A 220 -30.41 20.45 -3.53
N LYS A 221 -30.89 20.64 -4.77
CA LYS A 221 -30.32 19.98 -5.96
C LYS A 221 -28.90 20.48 -6.25
N ARG A 222 -28.68 21.80 -6.14
CA ARG A 222 -27.37 22.42 -6.36
C ARG A 222 -26.34 21.97 -5.31
N GLU A 223 -26.75 21.89 -4.06
CA GLU A 223 -25.93 21.47 -2.93
C GLU A 223 -25.61 19.96 -2.95
N ARG A 224 -26.58 19.11 -3.29
CA ARG A 224 -26.33 17.66 -3.45
C ARG A 224 -25.27 17.40 -4.52
N LYS A 225 -25.33 18.16 -5.61
CA LYS A 225 -24.34 18.10 -6.70
C LYS A 225 -22.95 18.58 -6.25
N LEU A 226 -22.87 19.54 -5.32
CA LEU A 226 -21.60 19.97 -4.73
C LEU A 226 -21.04 18.93 -3.75
N LEU A 227 -21.88 18.29 -2.94
CA LEU A 227 -21.50 17.18 -2.06
C LEU A 227 -21.00 15.97 -2.87
N GLU A 228 -21.71 15.61 -3.93
CA GLU A 228 -21.27 14.58 -4.88
C GLU A 228 -19.94 14.94 -5.51
N ARG A 229 -19.77 16.18 -5.98
CA ARG A 229 -18.49 16.66 -6.54
C ARG A 229 -17.37 16.67 -5.51
N ALA A 230 -17.60 17.07 -4.26
CA ALA A 230 -16.60 17.04 -3.20
C ALA A 230 -16.18 15.59 -2.89
N SER A 231 -17.15 14.67 -2.84
CA SER A 231 -16.88 13.24 -2.67
C SER A 231 -16.14 12.64 -3.86
N TYR A 232 -16.47 13.08 -5.10
CA TYR A 232 -15.74 12.71 -6.32
C TYR A 232 -14.32 13.28 -6.35
N VAL A 233 -14.11 14.53 -5.92
CA VAL A 233 -12.78 15.16 -5.83
C VAL A 233 -11.92 14.46 -4.79
N GLN A 234 -12.50 14.00 -3.69
CA GLN A 234 -11.79 13.27 -2.64
C GLN A 234 -11.48 11.81 -3.02
N SER A 235 -12.45 11.13 -3.64
CA SER A 235 -12.24 9.82 -4.28
C SER A 235 -11.17 9.92 -5.37
N GLY A 236 -11.25 10.97 -6.19
CA GLY A 236 -10.27 11.31 -7.21
C GLY A 236 -8.89 11.63 -6.63
N SER A 237 -8.80 12.34 -5.50
CA SER A 237 -7.53 12.60 -4.80
C SER A 237 -6.86 11.31 -4.33
N SER A 238 -7.66 10.33 -3.88
CA SER A 238 -7.17 9.01 -3.46
C SER A 238 -6.69 8.19 -4.66
N ALA A 239 -7.40 8.27 -5.79
CA ALA A 239 -6.99 7.66 -7.06
C ALA A 239 -5.75 8.35 -7.66
N LEU A 240 -5.64 9.68 -7.53
CA LEU A 240 -4.49 10.47 -7.97
C LEU A 240 -3.23 10.10 -7.21
N ALA A 241 -3.31 9.74 -5.92
CA ALA A 241 -2.15 9.27 -5.16
C ALA A 241 -1.55 7.98 -5.76
N LEU A 242 -2.41 7.04 -6.22
CA LEU A 242 -1.98 5.84 -6.94
C LEU A 242 -1.36 6.21 -8.30
N ILE A 243 -1.98 7.12 -9.04
CA ILE A 243 -1.48 7.56 -10.36
C ILE A 243 -0.14 8.28 -10.23
N VAL A 244 0.03 9.16 -9.25
CA VAL A 244 1.28 9.89 -8.98
C VAL A 244 2.40 8.92 -8.62
N SER A 245 2.12 7.89 -7.82
CA SER A 245 3.10 6.84 -7.54
C SER A 245 3.53 6.10 -8.82
N THR A 246 2.58 5.74 -9.68
CA THR A 246 2.88 5.08 -10.96
C THR A 246 3.68 5.98 -11.89
N ILE A 247 3.30 7.26 -12.02
CA ILE A 247 4.03 8.25 -12.81
C ILE A 247 5.43 8.45 -12.25
N ALA A 248 5.61 8.52 -10.94
CA ALA A 248 6.92 8.67 -10.31
C ALA A 248 7.81 7.45 -10.56
N ILE A 249 7.27 6.23 -10.49
CA ILE A 249 8.00 4.99 -10.83
C ILE A 249 8.42 5.02 -12.30
N VAL A 250 7.49 5.33 -13.21
CA VAL A 250 7.76 5.43 -14.65
C VAL A 250 8.82 6.49 -14.92
N LEU A 251 8.69 7.70 -14.38
CA LEU A 251 9.66 8.78 -14.56
C LEU A 251 11.03 8.41 -14.01
N THR A 252 11.09 7.77 -12.84
CA THR A 252 12.34 7.32 -12.24
C THR A 252 13.01 6.25 -13.12
N PHE A 253 12.23 5.29 -13.61
CA PHE A 253 12.70 4.24 -14.52
C PHE A 253 13.18 4.84 -15.85
N THR A 254 12.39 5.72 -16.46
CA THR A 254 12.74 6.42 -17.70
C THR A 254 13.99 7.28 -17.51
N CYS A 255 14.13 8.00 -16.40
CA CYS A 255 15.33 8.76 -16.08
C CYS A 255 16.56 7.83 -15.96
N HIS A 256 16.41 6.67 -15.29
CA HIS A 256 17.46 5.66 -15.19
C HIS A 256 17.90 5.12 -16.56
N VAL A 257 16.94 4.86 -17.46
CA VAL A 257 17.17 4.40 -18.84
C VAL A 257 17.86 5.49 -19.67
N LEU A 258 17.39 6.74 -19.59
CA LEU A 258 17.94 7.89 -20.33
C LEU A 258 19.36 8.24 -19.88
N LEU A 259 19.67 8.09 -18.58
CA LEU A 259 21.01 8.29 -18.03
C LEU A 259 22.00 7.18 -18.41
N ARG A 260 21.62 6.23 -19.29
CA ARG A 260 22.47 5.13 -19.79
C ARG A 260 23.15 4.32 -18.69
N ARG A 261 22.58 4.28 -17.47
CA ARG A 261 23.01 3.32 -16.46
C ARG A 261 22.56 1.95 -16.93
N LYS A 262 23.50 1.05 -17.21
CA LYS A 262 23.20 -0.34 -17.60
C LYS A 262 22.21 -0.94 -16.59
N LEU A 263 20.98 -1.17 -17.02
CA LEU A 263 20.03 -2.05 -16.33
C LEU A 263 20.52 -3.47 -16.58
N THR A 264 21.55 -3.87 -15.83
CA THR A 264 22.00 -5.26 -15.86
C THR A 264 20.89 -6.07 -15.20
N ALA A 265 20.05 -6.72 -16.01
CA ALA A 265 19.27 -7.84 -15.51
C ALA A 265 20.24 -8.76 -14.77
N SER A 266 19.87 -9.21 -13.58
CA SER A 266 20.67 -10.11 -12.74
C SER A 266 20.74 -11.51 -13.36
N VAL A 267 21.31 -11.59 -14.56
CA VAL A 267 21.69 -12.83 -15.21
C VAL A 267 23.13 -13.05 -14.79
N MET A 268 23.38 -14.13 -14.05
CA MET A 268 24.70 -14.49 -13.58
C MET A 268 25.62 -14.72 -14.80
N GLN A 269 26.51 -13.78 -15.07
CA GLN A 269 27.48 -13.89 -16.16
C GLN A 269 28.72 -14.59 -15.62
N LEU A 270 29.17 -15.65 -16.28
CA LEU A 270 30.44 -16.29 -15.96
C LEU A 270 31.57 -15.27 -16.22
N GLN A 271 32.14 -14.69 -15.17
CA GLN A 271 33.24 -13.73 -15.32
C GLN A 271 34.53 -14.45 -15.72
N LYS A 272 35.06 -15.34 -14.86
CA LYS A 272 36.20 -16.24 -15.12
C LYS A 272 36.20 -17.40 -14.11
N GLY A 273 36.62 -18.59 -14.53
CA GLY A 273 36.81 -19.76 -13.66
C GLY A 273 37.19 -20.99 -14.49
N VAL A 274 37.99 -21.88 -13.91
CA VAL A 274 38.32 -23.19 -14.51
C VAL A 274 37.77 -24.25 -13.58
N VAL A 275 36.85 -25.06 -14.10
CA VAL A 275 36.35 -26.25 -13.41
C VAL A 275 37.05 -27.45 -14.02
N ALA A 276 37.89 -28.13 -13.23
CA ALA A 276 38.47 -29.41 -13.61
C ALA A 276 37.55 -30.53 -13.10
N VAL A 277 36.98 -31.31 -14.01
CA VAL A 277 36.15 -32.48 -13.67
C VAL A 277 36.92 -33.73 -14.07
N ASN A 278 37.04 -34.70 -13.17
CA ASN A 278 37.54 -36.03 -13.50
C ASN A 278 36.35 -36.96 -13.77
N GLY A 279 35.93 -37.03 -15.04
CA GLY A 279 34.75 -37.78 -15.48
C GLY A 279 34.02 -37.09 -16.64
N THR A 280 32.84 -37.59 -16.99
CA THR A 280 32.02 -37.04 -18.08
C THR A 280 31.00 -36.03 -17.54
N LEU A 281 30.89 -34.87 -18.19
CA LEU A 281 29.91 -33.83 -17.86
C LEU A 281 28.80 -33.83 -18.92
N ALA A 282 27.54 -33.80 -18.50
CA ALA A 282 26.39 -33.60 -19.38
C ALA A 282 25.61 -32.36 -18.91
N TYR A 283 25.19 -31.53 -19.86
CA TYR A 283 24.33 -30.38 -19.61
C TYR A 283 22.85 -30.82 -19.66
N VAL A 284 22.07 -30.40 -18.67
CA VAL A 284 20.61 -30.62 -18.62
C VAL A 284 19.94 -29.28 -18.38
N SER A 285 19.16 -28.81 -19.35
CA SER A 285 18.39 -27.57 -19.23
C SER A 285 17.24 -27.73 -18.23
N GLN A 286 16.85 -26.64 -17.56
CA GLN A 286 15.67 -26.62 -16.68
C GLN A 286 14.36 -26.86 -17.43
N GLN A 287 14.33 -26.58 -18.73
CA GLN A 287 13.19 -26.85 -19.60
C GLN A 287 13.43 -28.15 -20.36
N ALA A 288 12.45 -29.06 -20.31
CA ALA A 288 12.52 -30.35 -20.99
C ALA A 288 12.45 -30.16 -22.51
N TRP A 289 13.35 -30.80 -23.25
CA TRP A 289 13.35 -30.79 -24.70
C TRP A 289 12.70 -32.08 -25.21
N ILE A 290 11.41 -31.98 -25.55
CA ILE A 290 10.57 -33.10 -25.98
C ILE A 290 10.21 -32.87 -27.45
N PHE A 291 10.47 -33.85 -28.30
CA PHE A 291 10.12 -33.86 -29.71
C PHE A 291 8.80 -34.59 -29.98
N HIS A 292 8.21 -34.28 -31.13
CA HIS A 292 7.07 -35.03 -31.65
C HIS A 292 7.46 -36.49 -31.89
N GLY A 293 6.67 -37.42 -31.33
CA GLY A 293 6.93 -38.86 -31.43
C GLY A 293 6.59 -39.61 -30.14
N ASN A 294 6.93 -40.89 -30.11
CA ASN A 294 6.75 -41.71 -28.91
C ASN A 294 7.87 -41.48 -27.88
N VAL A 295 7.67 -41.98 -26.66
CA VAL A 295 8.64 -41.85 -25.55
C VAL A 295 10.01 -42.45 -25.94
N ARG A 296 10.05 -43.57 -26.67
CA ARG A 296 11.29 -44.18 -27.15
C ARG A 296 12.05 -43.25 -28.10
N GLU A 297 11.37 -42.62 -29.05
CA GLU A 297 11.98 -41.66 -29.97
C GLU A 297 12.55 -40.44 -29.25
N ASN A 298 11.85 -39.98 -28.21
CA ASN A 298 12.33 -38.90 -27.33
C ASN A 298 13.57 -39.29 -26.52
N ILE A 299 13.67 -40.54 -26.07
CA ILE A 299 14.86 -41.08 -25.39
C ILE A 299 16.02 -41.28 -26.38
N LEU A 300 15.72 -41.71 -27.62
CA LEU A 300 16.73 -41.91 -28.67
C LEU A 300 17.26 -40.60 -29.25
N PHE A 301 16.43 -39.55 -29.26
CA PHE A 301 16.81 -38.21 -29.73
C PHE A 301 17.42 -38.22 -31.15
N GLY A 302 16.87 -39.04 -32.05
CA GLY A 302 17.33 -39.21 -33.44
C GLY A 302 18.38 -40.29 -33.68
N GLU A 303 18.90 -40.93 -32.63
CA GLU A 303 19.84 -42.06 -32.76
C GLU A 303 19.15 -43.37 -33.17
N LYS A 304 19.91 -44.27 -33.82
CA LYS A 304 19.39 -45.60 -34.18
C LYS A 304 19.11 -46.44 -32.93
N TYR A 305 17.96 -47.12 -32.91
CA TYR A 305 17.60 -47.99 -31.79
C TYR A 305 18.59 -49.15 -31.66
N ASN A 306 19.34 -49.15 -30.55
CA ASN A 306 20.17 -50.27 -30.12
C ASN A 306 19.61 -50.82 -28.81
N HIS A 307 19.08 -52.03 -28.87
CA HIS A 307 18.37 -52.64 -27.75
C HIS A 307 19.18 -52.69 -26.45
N GLN A 308 20.45 -53.11 -26.51
CA GLN A 308 21.31 -53.24 -25.33
C GLN A 308 21.61 -51.87 -24.70
N ARG A 309 21.93 -50.87 -25.54
CA ARG A 309 22.21 -49.50 -25.08
C ARG A 309 20.97 -48.84 -24.53
N TYR A 310 19.83 -49.03 -25.19
CA TYR A 310 18.56 -48.45 -24.77
C TYR A 310 18.10 -49.00 -23.42
N GLN A 311 18.11 -50.32 -23.24
CA GLN A 311 17.77 -50.94 -21.95
C GLN A 311 18.72 -50.51 -20.84
N HIS A 312 20.02 -50.39 -21.14
CA HIS A 312 20.99 -49.87 -20.18
C HIS A 312 20.65 -48.44 -19.75
N THR A 313 20.34 -47.54 -20.70
CA THR A 313 19.94 -46.16 -20.41
C THR A 313 18.65 -46.11 -19.58
N VAL A 314 17.62 -46.87 -19.96
CA VAL A 314 16.34 -46.93 -19.23
C VAL A 314 16.55 -47.39 -17.79
N ARG A 315 17.40 -48.41 -17.58
CA ARG A 315 17.72 -48.93 -16.25
C ARG A 315 18.53 -47.96 -15.41
N VAL A 316 19.60 -47.36 -15.96
CA VAL A 316 20.47 -46.43 -15.24
C VAL A 316 19.74 -45.13 -14.89
N CYS A 317 18.85 -44.65 -15.76
CA CYS A 317 17.99 -43.50 -15.50
C CYS A 317 16.78 -43.82 -14.61
N GLY A 318 16.58 -45.08 -14.21
CA GLY A 318 15.47 -45.50 -13.34
C GLY A 318 14.09 -45.43 -13.99
N LEU A 319 14.01 -45.36 -15.32
CA LEU A 319 12.77 -45.14 -16.07
C LEU A 319 11.88 -46.40 -16.19
N GLU A 320 12.36 -47.57 -15.75
CA GLU A 320 11.63 -48.85 -15.90
C GLU A 320 10.23 -48.82 -15.29
N LYS A 321 10.11 -48.24 -14.09
CA LYS A 321 8.83 -48.13 -13.38
C LYS A 321 7.90 -47.12 -14.06
N ASP A 322 8.45 -45.99 -14.50
CA ASP A 322 7.68 -44.93 -15.14
C ASP A 322 7.14 -45.40 -16.50
N LEU A 323 7.96 -46.07 -17.29
CA LEU A 323 7.53 -46.69 -18.54
C LEU A 323 6.47 -47.78 -18.30
N SER A 324 6.58 -48.59 -17.23
CA SER A 324 5.57 -49.60 -16.91
C SER A 324 4.20 -49.02 -16.53
N SER A 325 4.16 -47.74 -16.13
CA SER A 325 2.91 -47.05 -15.81
C SER A 325 2.21 -46.46 -17.03
N LEU A 326 2.89 -46.39 -18.18
CA LEU A 326 2.33 -45.88 -19.43
C LEU A 326 1.53 -46.96 -20.17
N PRO A 327 0.40 -46.60 -20.81
CA PRO A 327 -0.52 -47.56 -21.44
C PRO A 327 0.13 -48.42 -22.53
N TYR A 328 1.13 -47.90 -23.24
CA TYR A 328 1.90 -48.64 -24.26
C TYR A 328 3.41 -48.65 -23.96
N GLY A 329 3.79 -48.49 -22.69
CA GLY A 329 5.20 -48.40 -22.32
C GLY A 329 5.91 -47.24 -23.01
N ASP A 330 7.10 -47.52 -23.52
CA ASP A 330 7.91 -46.56 -24.28
C ASP A 330 7.42 -46.31 -25.72
N GLN A 331 6.37 -47.00 -26.17
CA GLN A 331 5.67 -46.72 -27.43
C GLN A 331 4.49 -45.77 -27.24
N THR A 332 4.24 -45.31 -26.02
CA THR A 332 3.21 -44.29 -25.76
C THR A 332 3.62 -42.98 -26.41
N ASP A 333 2.69 -42.35 -27.13
CA ASP A 333 2.91 -41.04 -27.74
C ASP A 333 3.11 -39.95 -26.67
N SER A 334 4.04 -39.04 -26.93
CA SER A 334 4.28 -37.91 -26.04
C SER A 334 3.12 -36.89 -26.16
N PRO A 335 2.37 -36.59 -25.09
CA PRO A 335 1.13 -35.82 -25.17
C PRO A 335 1.31 -34.30 -25.39
N LEU A 336 2.54 -33.83 -25.63
CA LEU A 336 2.88 -32.40 -25.56
C LEU A 336 2.84 -31.62 -26.88
N LEU A 337 2.17 -32.14 -27.90
CA LEU A 337 1.83 -31.38 -29.11
C LEU A 337 0.39 -31.62 -29.56
N SER A 338 -0.58 -31.18 -28.75
CA SER A 338 -1.81 -30.61 -29.30
C SER A 338 -1.57 -29.10 -29.48
N GLU A 339 -1.13 -28.73 -30.68
CA GLU A 339 -1.13 -27.39 -31.33
C GLU A 339 -0.55 -26.12 -30.65
N ASP A 340 -0.34 -26.01 -29.33
CA ASP A 340 -0.11 -24.68 -28.71
C ASP A 340 1.37 -24.25 -28.51
N ALA A 341 2.37 -25.02 -28.96
CA ALA A 341 3.79 -24.70 -28.69
C ALA A 341 4.60 -24.14 -29.87
N LEU A 342 4.00 -23.95 -31.06
CA LEU A 342 4.72 -23.56 -32.28
C LEU A 342 4.67 -22.07 -32.66
N GLU A 343 4.08 -21.18 -31.85
CA GLU A 343 4.13 -19.73 -32.12
C GLU A 343 5.30 -18.98 -31.46
N GLY A 344 6.40 -19.67 -31.13
CA GLY A 344 7.44 -19.10 -30.26
C GLY A 344 8.90 -19.26 -30.68
N VAL A 345 9.22 -19.44 -31.97
CA VAL A 345 10.62 -19.42 -32.47
C VAL A 345 10.85 -18.25 -33.40
#